data_AF-A0A8S3EYC8-F1
#
_entry.id   AF-A0A8S3EYC8-F1
#
_cell.length_a   1.000
_cell.length_b   1.000
_cell.length_c   1.000
_cell.angle_alpha   90.00
_cell.angle_beta   90.00
_cell.angle_gamma   90.00
#
_symmetry.space_group_name_H-M   'P 1'
#
loop_
_entity.id
_entity.type
_entity.pdbx_description
1 polymer ?
#
loop_
_entity_poly.entity_id
_entity_poly.type
_entity_poly.pdbx_seq_one_letter_code
_entity_poly.pdbx_strand_id
1 'polypeptide(L)'
;VLILLVAFAFACGLNQLFWYYARMKKAECEQDSGLDEYCSKDIFKHFSNLFESLQTLFWGTFGLIDLQTFQIYKKHTFTMFIGLTMYGVYSSIMIIVLLNMLIAMMSNSYQYIANSTDTEWKFARAKLWTSYFEDGGTLPPPFNIIPSPKSIFYTCRYLHRRAFSCSKTQMRNRWHSIKFIENLSDK
;
A
#
# COMPACT_ATOMS: atom_id res chain seq x y z
N VAL A 1 -15.05 -3.28 -1.53
CA VAL A 1 -15.47 -3.59 -0.14
C VAL A 1 -16.33 -4.85 -0.07
N LEU A 2 -17.46 -4.95 -0.77
CA LEU A 2 -18.35 -6.13 -0.73
C LEU A 2 -17.62 -7.45 -1.06
N ILE A 3 -16.78 -7.47 -2.10
CA ILE A 3 -15.95 -8.63 -2.45
C ILE A 3 -15.09 -9.08 -1.25
N LEU A 4 -14.45 -8.14 -0.55
CA LEU A 4 -13.62 -8.45 0.62
C LEU A 4 -14.44 -9.00 1.78
N LEU A 5 -15.63 -8.46 2.02
CA LEU A 5 -16.53 -8.96 3.07
C LEU A 5 -16.98 -10.40 2.79
N VAL A 6 -17.34 -10.70 1.54
CA VAL A 6 -17.72 -12.06 1.13
C VAL A 6 -16.53 -13.01 1.25
N ALA A 7 -15.35 -12.63 0.75
CA ALA A 7 -14.14 -13.43 0.89
C ALA A 7 -13.80 -13.72 2.35
N PHE A 8 -13.90 -12.71 3.21
CA PHE A 8 -13.64 -12.86 4.64
C PHE A 8 -14.66 -13.76 5.33
N ALA A 9 -15.94 -13.62 5.05
CA ALA A 9 -16.99 -14.46 5.64
C ALA A 9 -16.80 -15.95 5.27
N PHE A 10 -16.52 -16.25 4.00
CA PHE A 10 -16.26 -17.62 3.57
C PHE A 10 -14.91 -18.15 4.07
N ALA A 11 -13.87 -17.31 4.16
CA ALA A 11 -12.59 -17.70 4.74
C ALA A 11 -12.75 -18.11 6.22
N CYS A 12 -13.51 -17.34 7.00
CA CYS A 12 -13.84 -17.70 8.38
C CYS A 12 -14.60 -19.04 8.46
N GLY A 13 -15.60 -19.25 7.59
CA GLY A 13 -16.38 -20.48 7.54
C GLY A 13 -15.54 -21.72 7.21
N LEU A 14 -14.68 -21.63 6.19
CA LEU A 14 -13.80 -22.72 5.79
C LEU A 14 -12.68 -22.96 6.80
N ASN A 15 -12.07 -21.91 7.35
CA ASN A 15 -11.09 -22.04 8.42
C ASN A 15 -11.70 -22.74 9.65
N GLN A 16 -12.91 -22.37 10.05
CA GLN A 16 -13.60 -23.01 11.17
C GLN A 16 -13.86 -24.51 10.92
N LEU A 17 -14.16 -24.88 9.67
CA LEU A 17 -14.43 -26.28 9.29
C LEU A 17 -13.15 -27.13 9.23
N PHE A 18 -12.05 -26.58 8.69
CA PHE A 18 -10.85 -27.33 8.34
C PHE A 18 -9.67 -27.16 9.31
N TRP A 19 -9.65 -26.12 10.16
CA TRP A 19 -8.53 -25.84 11.07
C TRP A 19 -8.16 -27.04 11.95
N TYR A 20 -9.15 -27.74 12.50
CA TYR A 20 -8.93 -28.92 13.34
C TYR A 20 -8.24 -30.05 12.56
N TYR A 21 -8.70 -30.32 11.34
CA TYR A 21 -8.13 -31.37 10.48
C TYR A 21 -6.71 -31.01 10.02
N ALA A 22 -6.47 -29.74 9.68
CA ALA A 22 -5.15 -29.24 9.34
C ALA A 22 -4.15 -29.40 10.50
N ARG A 23 -4.58 -29.10 11.74
CA ARG A 23 -3.75 -29.26 12.94
C ARG A 23 -3.44 -30.74 13.22
N MET A 24 -4.42 -31.62 13.08
CA MET A 24 -4.22 -33.06 13.25
C MET A 24 -3.25 -33.62 12.21
N LYS A 25 -3.42 -33.24 10.92
CA LYS A 25 -2.53 -33.68 9.85
C LYS A 25 -1.12 -33.15 10.00
N LYS A 26 -0.95 -31.91 10.45
CA LYS A 26 0.38 -31.35 10.76
C LYS A 26 1.15 -32.22 11.76
N ALA A 27 0.49 -32.66 12.83
CA ALA A 27 1.12 -33.52 13.84
C ALA A 27 1.49 -34.91 13.29
N GLU A 28 0.66 -35.48 12.40
CA GLU A 28 0.94 -36.74 11.73
C GLU A 28 2.14 -36.61 10.77
N CYS A 29 2.22 -35.52 10.01
CA CYS A 29 3.35 -35.23 9.11
C CYS A 29 4.67 -34.95 9.84
N GLU A 30 4.64 -34.49 11.08
CA GLU A 30 5.83 -34.29 11.91
C GLU A 30 6.40 -35.63 12.44
N GLN A 31 5.55 -36.67 12.54
CA GLN A 31 5.90 -37.95 13.14
C GLN A 31 6.19 -39.04 12.11
N ASP A 32 5.60 -38.97 10.92
CA ASP A 32 5.83 -39.92 9.84
C ASP A 32 6.75 -39.34 8.74
N SER A 33 7.75 -40.12 8.34
CA SER A 33 8.84 -39.71 7.45
C SER A 33 8.43 -39.62 5.96
N GLY A 34 7.44 -38.77 5.65
CA GLY A 34 7.22 -38.23 4.30
C GLY A 34 6.69 -39.20 3.23
N LEU A 35 6.14 -40.36 3.60
CA LEU A 35 5.51 -41.29 2.65
C LEU A 35 4.15 -40.80 2.11
N ASP A 36 3.51 -39.83 2.79
CA ASP A 36 2.20 -39.29 2.39
C ASP A 36 2.37 -38.04 1.50
N GLU A 37 1.87 -38.09 0.27
CA GLU A 37 1.95 -37.01 -0.73
C GLU A 37 1.34 -35.69 -0.20
N TYR A 38 0.35 -35.80 0.68
CA TYR A 38 -0.31 -34.67 1.36
C TYR A 38 0.63 -33.87 2.26
N CYS A 39 1.60 -34.52 2.90
CA CYS A 39 2.58 -33.87 3.77
C CYS A 39 3.69 -33.20 2.95
N SER A 40 4.11 -33.81 1.84
CA SER A 40 5.15 -33.25 0.96
C SER A 40 4.67 -32.01 0.19
N LYS A 41 3.39 -31.96 -0.18
CA LYS A 41 2.79 -30.84 -0.92
C LYS A 41 2.20 -29.75 -0.03
N ASP A 42 2.30 -29.87 1.30
CA ASP A 42 1.79 -28.89 2.27
C ASP A 42 0.30 -28.53 2.11
N ILE A 43 -0.50 -29.42 1.50
CA ILE A 43 -1.91 -29.16 1.13
C ILE A 43 -2.76 -28.86 2.37
N PHE A 44 -2.41 -29.44 3.52
CA PHE A 44 -3.11 -29.19 4.77
C PHE A 44 -3.02 -27.73 5.26
N LYS A 45 -2.09 -26.91 4.74
CA LYS A 45 -1.91 -25.50 5.16
C LYS A 45 -2.97 -24.57 4.62
N HIS A 46 -3.62 -24.89 3.49
CA HIS A 46 -4.56 -24.00 2.79
C HIS A 46 -5.69 -23.45 3.69
N PHE A 47 -6.16 -24.23 4.65
CA PHE A 47 -7.21 -23.84 5.60
C PHE A 47 -6.78 -23.96 7.07
N SER A 48 -5.46 -23.94 7.33
CA SER A 48 -4.95 -24.04 8.70
C SER A 48 -5.04 -22.73 9.46
N ASN A 49 -4.95 -21.60 8.77
CA ASN A 49 -5.06 -20.27 9.36
C ASN A 49 -6.04 -19.44 8.53
N LEU A 50 -6.59 -18.40 9.14
CA LEU A 50 -7.49 -17.48 8.45
C LEU A 50 -6.81 -16.79 7.26
N PHE A 51 -5.53 -16.41 7.41
CA PHE A 51 -4.77 -15.78 6.34
C PHE A 51 -4.55 -16.72 5.15
N GLU A 52 -4.16 -17.97 5.42
CA GLU A 52 -4.00 -19.00 4.37
C GLU A 52 -5.33 -19.30 3.68
N SER A 53 -6.43 -19.30 4.44
CA SER A 53 -7.78 -19.49 3.90
C SER A 53 -8.17 -18.35 2.95
N LEU A 54 -7.86 -17.10 3.34
CA LEU A 54 -8.06 -15.92 2.49
C LEU A 54 -7.23 -15.98 1.22
N GLN A 55 -5.95 -16.35 1.33
CA GLN A 55 -5.05 -16.51 0.18
C GLN A 55 -5.54 -17.61 -0.76
N THR A 56 -5.96 -18.76 -0.21
CA THR A 56 -6.52 -19.88 -0.97
C THR A 56 -7.78 -19.45 -1.71
N LEU A 57 -8.70 -18.74 -1.06
CA LEU A 57 -9.91 -18.22 -1.73
C LEU A 57 -9.60 -17.16 -2.81
N PHE A 58 -8.60 -16.29 -2.56
CA PHE A 58 -8.14 -15.33 -3.56
C PHE A 58 -7.64 -16.03 -4.83
N TRP A 59 -6.75 -17.01 -4.70
CA TRP A 59 -6.29 -17.81 -5.83
C TRP A 59 -7.41 -18.66 -6.45
N GLY A 60 -8.37 -19.09 -5.63
CA GLY A 60 -9.58 -19.79 -6.08
C GLY A 60 -10.47 -18.95 -6.99
N THR A 61 -10.50 -17.63 -6.81
CA THR A 61 -11.25 -16.71 -7.71
C THR A 61 -10.71 -16.74 -9.14
N PHE A 62 -9.40 -16.98 -9.32
CA PHE A 62 -8.77 -17.14 -10.62
C PHE A 62 -8.83 -18.59 -11.16
N GLY A 63 -9.43 -19.52 -10.43
CA GLY A 63 -9.48 -20.93 -10.81
C GLY A 63 -8.15 -21.68 -10.62
N LEU A 64 -7.23 -21.16 -9.80
CA LEU A 64 -5.91 -21.75 -9.57
C LEU A 64 -5.89 -22.77 -8.41
N ILE A 65 -7.02 -22.99 -7.75
CA ILE A 65 -7.16 -23.97 -6.67
C ILE A 65 -7.90 -25.21 -7.17
N ASP A 66 -7.29 -26.37 -6.96
CA ASP A 66 -7.86 -27.66 -7.32
C ASP A 66 -8.82 -28.20 -6.25
N LEU A 67 -9.74 -29.07 -6.66
CA LEU A 67 -10.73 -29.73 -5.80
C LEU A 67 -10.07 -30.72 -4.82
N GLN A 68 -8.88 -31.23 -5.15
CA GLN A 68 -8.10 -32.13 -4.28
C GLN A 68 -7.72 -31.49 -2.95
N THR A 69 -7.62 -30.16 -2.89
CA THR A 69 -7.32 -29.40 -1.67
C THR A 69 -8.35 -29.60 -0.55
N PHE A 70 -9.60 -29.99 -0.89
CA PHE A 70 -10.67 -30.23 0.08
C PHE A 70 -10.77 -31.69 0.54
N GLN A 71 -9.98 -32.59 -0.03
CA GLN A 71 -9.99 -34.00 0.34
C GLN A 71 -9.29 -34.20 1.69
N ILE A 72 -9.97 -34.85 2.63
CA ILE A 72 -9.44 -35.20 3.95
C ILE A 72 -9.08 -36.69 3.94
N TYR A 73 -7.87 -37.02 4.42
CA TYR A 73 -7.31 -38.38 4.45
C TYR A 73 -8.16 -39.41 5.22
N LYS A 74 -8.75 -39.02 6.35
CA LYS A 74 -9.75 -39.85 7.03
C LYS A 74 -11.09 -39.56 6.38
N LYS A 75 -11.72 -40.58 5.78
CA LYS A 75 -12.97 -40.55 4.99
C LYS A 75 -14.19 -39.96 5.75
N HIS A 76 -14.12 -38.69 6.14
CA HIS A 76 -15.25 -37.91 6.60
C HIS A 76 -15.92 -37.27 5.38
N THR A 77 -16.66 -38.10 4.64
CA THR A 77 -17.34 -37.69 3.40
C THR A 77 -18.25 -36.48 3.62
N PHE A 78 -18.85 -36.37 4.81
CA PHE A 78 -19.73 -35.25 5.14
C PHE A 78 -18.98 -33.90 5.18
N THR A 79 -17.86 -33.82 5.88
CA THR A 79 -17.07 -32.57 5.98
C THR A 79 -16.53 -32.15 4.62
N MET A 80 -16.04 -33.12 3.83
CA MET A 80 -15.58 -32.86 2.46
C MET A 80 -16.72 -32.30 1.60
N PHE A 81 -17.92 -32.89 1.67
CA PHE A 81 -19.08 -32.41 0.93
C PHE A 81 -19.47 -30.97 1.32
N ILE A 82 -19.48 -30.66 2.62
CA ILE A 82 -19.78 -29.29 3.09
C ILE A 82 -18.70 -28.30 2.64
N GLY A 83 -17.41 -28.66 2.72
CA GLY A 83 -16.32 -27.80 2.26
C GLY A 83 -16.38 -27.50 0.76
N LEU A 84 -16.61 -28.52 -0.05
CA LEU A 84 -16.80 -28.38 -1.50
C LEU A 84 -18.03 -27.53 -1.82
N THR A 85 -19.14 -27.73 -1.10
CA THR A 85 -20.36 -26.93 -1.28
C THR A 85 -20.13 -25.47 -0.91
N MET A 86 -19.46 -25.19 0.21
CA MET A 86 -19.10 -23.82 0.62
C MET A 86 -18.20 -23.14 -0.43
N TYR A 87 -17.19 -23.85 -0.96
CA TYR A 87 -16.33 -23.33 -2.02
C TYR A 87 -17.08 -23.11 -3.35
N GLY A 88 -18.00 -24.01 -3.71
CA GLY A 88 -18.83 -23.87 -4.91
C GLY A 88 -19.78 -22.66 -4.83
N VAL A 89 -20.42 -22.45 -3.68
CA VAL A 89 -21.27 -21.27 -3.44
C VAL A 89 -20.43 -19.99 -3.44
N TYR A 90 -19.27 -20.00 -2.78
CA TYR A 90 -18.31 -18.88 -2.84
C TYR A 90 -17.95 -18.52 -4.29
N SER A 91 -17.55 -19.51 -5.09
CA SER A 91 -17.11 -19.30 -6.47
C SER A 91 -18.26 -18.78 -7.35
N SER A 92 -19.47 -19.31 -7.16
CA SER A 92 -20.68 -18.86 -7.87
C SER A 92 -20.99 -17.39 -7.54
N ILE A 93 -21.00 -17.03 -6.25
CA ILE A 93 -21.27 -15.64 -5.84
C ILE A 93 -20.18 -14.70 -6.34
N MET A 94 -18.90 -15.08 -6.21
CA MET A 94 -17.77 -14.22 -6.60
C MET A 94 -17.70 -13.99 -8.10
N ILE A 95 -17.74 -15.06 -8.89
CA ILE A 95 -17.49 -14.99 -10.33
C ILE A 95 -18.76 -14.65 -11.09
N ILE A 96 -19.91 -15.25 -10.75
CA ILE A 96 -21.14 -15.06 -11.54
C ILE A 96 -21.88 -13.80 -11.10
N VAL A 97 -21.97 -13.54 -9.80
CA VAL A 97 -22.78 -12.42 -9.31
C VAL A 97 -21.95 -11.15 -9.16
N LEU A 98 -20.91 -11.18 -8.33
CA LEU A 98 -20.17 -9.97 -7.96
C LEU A 98 -19.33 -9.41 -9.09
N LEU A 99 -18.65 -10.26 -9.87
CA LEU A 99 -17.87 -9.82 -11.03
C LEU A 99 -18.77 -9.18 -12.09
N ASN A 100 -19.91 -9.80 -12.42
CA ASN A 100 -20.84 -9.23 -13.40
C ASN A 100 -21.46 -7.91 -12.92
N MET A 101 -21.77 -7.79 -11.63
CA MET A 101 -22.24 -6.52 -11.05
C MET A 101 -21.13 -5.46 -11.04
N LEU A 102 -19.87 -5.85 -10.85
CA LEU A 102 -18.72 -4.94 -10.93
C LEU A 102 -18.53 -4.43 -12.36
N ILE A 103 -18.61 -5.30 -13.37
CA ILE A 103 -18.54 -4.90 -14.77
C ILE A 103 -19.68 -3.94 -15.11
N ALA A 104 -20.91 -4.25 -14.68
CA ALA A 104 -22.07 -3.39 -14.92
C ALA A 104 -21.89 -1.99 -14.31
N MET A 105 -21.41 -1.91 -13.06
CA MET A 105 -21.15 -0.63 -12.38
C MET A 105 -20.00 0.14 -13.03
N MET A 106 -18.91 -0.54 -13.41
CA MET A 106 -17.78 0.09 -14.13
C MET A 106 -18.20 0.61 -15.49
N SER A 107 -19.02 -0.15 -16.23
CA SER A 107 -19.57 0.30 -17.51
C SER A 107 -20.42 1.57 -17.36
N ASN A 108 -21.34 1.59 -16.38
CA ASN A 108 -22.18 2.76 -16.15
C ASN A 108 -21.38 3.99 -15.68
N SER A 109 -20.44 3.79 -14.76
CA SER A 109 -19.58 4.89 -14.29
C SER A 109 -18.63 5.40 -15.38
N TYR A 110 -18.12 4.52 -16.25
CA TYR A 110 -17.31 4.91 -17.40
C TYR A 110 -18.10 5.81 -18.35
N GLN A 111 -19.34 5.44 -18.70
CA GLN A 111 -20.20 6.27 -19.56
C GLN A 111 -20.48 7.65 -18.95
N TYR A 112 -20.67 7.71 -17.63
CA TYR A 112 -20.83 8.98 -16.93
C TYR A 112 -19.58 9.88 -17.03
N ILE A 113 -18.39 9.31 -16.79
CA ILE A 113 -17.11 10.04 -16.83
C ILE A 113 -16.74 10.45 -18.27
N ALA A 114 -17.06 9.60 -19.25
CA ALA A 114 -16.77 9.84 -20.66
C ALA A 114 -17.30 11.19 -21.17
N ASN A 115 -18.47 11.62 -20.68
CA ASN A 115 -19.10 12.89 -21.07
C ASN A 115 -18.28 14.14 -20.70
N SER A 116 -17.44 14.08 -19.67
CA SER A 116 -16.62 15.19 -19.17
C SER A 116 -15.12 14.95 -19.33
N THR A 117 -14.72 13.89 -20.05
CA THR A 117 -13.31 13.46 -20.10
C THR A 117 -12.42 14.51 -20.80
N ASP A 118 -12.91 15.16 -21.85
CA ASP A 118 -12.11 16.18 -22.57
C ASP A 118 -11.77 17.40 -21.70
N THR A 119 -12.70 17.85 -20.87
CA THR A 119 -12.46 19.01 -19.99
C THR A 119 -11.54 18.63 -18.83
N GLU A 120 -11.75 17.47 -18.23
CA GLU A 120 -10.90 16.95 -17.16
C GLU A 120 -9.48 16.65 -17.64
N TRP A 121 -9.30 16.03 -18.82
CA TRP A 121 -7.96 15.83 -19.38
C TRP A 121 -7.30 17.19 -19.60
N LYS A 122 -8.00 18.14 -20.24
CA LYS A 122 -7.39 19.42 -20.62
C LYS A 122 -7.00 20.21 -19.38
N PHE A 123 -7.79 20.11 -18.32
CA PHE A 123 -7.47 20.66 -17.01
C PHE A 123 -6.23 20.00 -16.39
N ALA A 124 -6.18 18.66 -16.34
CA ALA A 124 -5.02 17.93 -15.82
C ALA A 124 -3.74 18.22 -16.64
N ARG A 125 -3.89 18.34 -17.96
CA ARG A 125 -2.81 18.75 -18.87
C ARG A 125 -2.37 20.17 -18.55
N ALA A 126 -3.27 21.15 -18.47
CA ALA A 126 -2.91 22.53 -18.12
C ALA A 126 -2.19 22.59 -16.76
N LYS A 127 -2.68 21.85 -15.75
CA LYS A 127 -2.03 21.73 -14.44
C LYS A 127 -0.60 21.20 -14.52
N LEU A 128 -0.37 20.18 -15.35
CA LEU A 128 0.96 19.66 -15.61
C LEU A 128 1.84 20.72 -16.26
N TRP A 129 1.35 21.45 -17.28
CA TRP A 129 2.12 22.52 -17.92
C TRP A 129 2.44 23.67 -16.95
N THR A 130 1.49 24.09 -16.11
CA THR A 130 1.74 25.09 -15.06
C THR A 130 2.88 24.67 -14.13
N SER A 131 2.97 23.37 -13.79
CA SER A 131 4.07 22.86 -12.95
C SER A 131 5.46 22.97 -13.58
N TYR A 132 5.54 23.11 -14.90
CA TYR A 132 6.79 23.35 -15.64
C TYR A 132 7.06 24.84 -15.88
N PHE A 133 6.03 25.69 -15.85
CA PHE A 133 6.18 27.14 -16.02
C PHE A 133 6.66 27.86 -14.75
N GLU A 134 6.44 27.26 -13.57
CA GLU A 134 7.00 27.78 -12.33
C GLU A 134 8.53 27.53 -12.29
N ASP A 135 9.32 28.62 -12.20
CA ASP A 135 10.80 28.67 -12.31
C ASP A 135 11.61 27.91 -11.21
N GLY A 136 11.11 26.78 -10.69
CA GLY A 136 11.69 26.04 -9.56
C GLY A 136 12.60 24.86 -9.92
N GLY A 137 12.68 24.44 -11.19
CA GLY A 137 13.34 23.20 -11.59
C GLY A 137 13.87 23.22 -13.02
N THR A 138 14.76 24.18 -13.34
CA THR A 138 15.33 24.36 -14.68
C THR A 138 16.24 23.21 -15.14
N LEU A 139 16.52 22.23 -14.28
CA LEU A 139 17.31 21.04 -14.59
C LEU A 139 16.50 19.76 -14.32
N PRO A 140 16.43 18.81 -15.28
CA PRO A 140 15.81 17.51 -15.03
C PRO A 140 16.58 16.76 -13.93
N PRO A 141 15.91 16.02 -13.01
CA PRO A 141 16.60 15.04 -12.17
C PRO A 141 17.41 14.08 -13.07
N PRO A 142 18.70 13.78 -12.81
CA PRO A 142 19.50 13.98 -11.59
C PRO A 142 20.27 15.31 -11.48
N PHE A 143 20.23 16.19 -12.48
CA PHE A 143 21.03 17.42 -12.54
C PHE A 143 20.52 18.54 -11.63
N ASN A 144 19.36 18.34 -11.00
CA ASN A 144 18.81 19.21 -9.94
C ASN A 144 19.58 19.12 -8.59
N ILE A 145 20.54 18.17 -8.46
CA ILE A 145 21.37 18.02 -7.25
C ILE A 145 22.58 18.94 -7.27
N ILE A 146 23.07 19.36 -8.44
CA ILE A 146 24.22 20.26 -8.55
C ILE A 146 23.69 21.70 -8.38
N PRO A 147 23.95 22.38 -7.26
CA PRO A 147 23.52 23.76 -7.08
C PRO A 147 24.13 24.61 -8.20
N SER A 148 23.31 25.41 -8.87
CA SER A 148 23.80 26.28 -9.94
C SER A 148 24.93 27.18 -9.40
N PRO A 149 25.99 27.46 -10.18
CA PRO A 149 27.09 28.33 -9.74
C PRO A 149 26.61 29.69 -9.23
N LYS A 150 25.49 30.20 -9.78
CA LYS A 150 24.80 31.41 -9.32
C LYS A 150 24.21 31.23 -7.92
N SER A 151 23.53 30.12 -7.64
CA SER A 151 22.98 29.84 -6.31
C SER A 151 24.08 29.77 -5.23
N ILE A 152 25.21 29.15 -5.54
CA ILE A 152 26.37 29.09 -4.63
C ILE A 152 26.88 30.51 -4.32
N PHE A 153 27.04 31.36 -5.34
CA PHE A 153 27.48 32.74 -5.17
C PHE A 153 26.52 33.58 -4.30
N TYR A 154 25.21 33.47 -4.55
CA TYR A 154 24.21 34.17 -3.73
C TYR A 154 24.16 33.66 -2.28
N THR A 155 24.27 32.34 -2.06
CA THR A 155 24.33 31.76 -0.72
C THR A 155 25.63 32.15 0.01
N CYS A 156 26.79 32.14 -0.65
CA CYS A 156 28.05 32.63 -0.08
C CYS A 156 27.98 34.12 0.28
N ARG A 157 27.39 34.96 -0.58
CA ARG A 157 27.19 36.39 -0.29
C ARG A 157 26.23 36.60 0.88
N TYR A 158 25.17 35.80 0.98
CA TYR A 158 24.23 35.82 2.10
C TYR A 158 24.93 35.45 3.42
N LEU A 159 25.70 34.36 3.42
CA LEU A 159 26.48 33.92 4.59
C LEU A 159 27.57 34.93 4.97
N HIS A 160 28.28 35.51 3.99
CA HIS A 160 29.28 36.55 4.21
C HIS A 160 28.63 37.80 4.82
N ARG A 161 27.48 38.25 4.33
CA ARG A 161 26.75 39.37 4.95
C ARG A 161 26.34 39.06 6.38
N ARG A 162 25.89 37.84 6.66
CA ARG A 162 25.49 37.42 8.01
C ARG A 162 26.68 37.32 8.97
N ALA A 163 27.81 36.79 8.52
CA ALA A 163 29.05 36.69 9.29
C ALA A 163 29.72 38.06 9.52
N PHE A 164 29.76 38.92 8.49
CA PHE A 164 30.34 40.27 8.60
C PHE A 164 29.41 41.30 9.23
N SER A 165 28.08 41.07 9.27
CA SER A 165 27.18 41.88 10.11
C SER A 165 27.40 41.62 11.61
N CYS A 166 28.03 40.50 11.98
CA CYS A 166 28.57 40.25 13.31
C CYS A 166 30.06 40.64 13.47
N SER A 167 30.67 41.35 12.51
CA SER A 167 32.05 41.80 12.62
C SER A 167 32.14 43.16 13.32
N LYS A 168 32.59 43.14 14.58
CA LYS A 168 33.16 44.19 15.48
C LYS A 168 32.60 45.63 15.48
N THR A 169 32.15 46.18 14.35
CA THR A 169 31.61 47.53 14.19
C THR A 169 30.26 47.72 14.91
N GLN A 170 29.39 46.69 14.94
CA GLN A 170 28.11 46.79 15.66
C GLN A 170 28.28 46.77 17.20
N MET A 171 29.24 45.99 17.73
CA MET A 171 29.57 46.06 19.16
C MET A 171 30.24 47.39 19.52
N ARG A 172 31.15 47.92 18.68
CA ARG A 172 31.79 49.23 18.91
C ARG A 172 30.77 50.36 19.02
N ASN A 173 29.75 50.39 18.15
CA ASN A 173 28.70 51.41 18.21
C ASN A 173 27.85 51.27 19.48
N ARG A 174 27.58 50.05 19.95
CA ARG A 174 26.84 49.79 21.18
C ARG A 174 27.59 50.30 22.43
N TRP A 175 28.92 50.15 22.47
CA TRP A 175 29.77 50.69 23.55
C TRP A 175 29.81 52.22 23.56
N HIS A 176 29.81 52.88 22.38
CA HIS A 176 29.75 54.34 22.30
C HIS A 176 28.40 54.90 22.78
N SER A 177 27.29 54.21 22.50
CA SER A 177 25.97 54.60 22.98
C SER A 177 25.84 54.50 24.51
N ILE A 178 26.40 53.45 25.13
CA ILE A 178 26.38 53.28 26.59
C ILE A 178 27.19 54.38 27.28
N LYS A 179 28.40 54.69 26.79
CA LYS A 179 29.22 55.78 27.33
C LYS A 179 28.56 57.17 27.19
N PHE A 180 27.79 57.39 26.12
CA PHE A 180 27.05 58.63 25.94
C PHE A 180 25.91 58.79 26.96
N ILE A 181 25.23 57.71 27.32
CA ILE A 181 24.18 57.72 28.34
C ILE A 181 24.76 57.91 29.74
N GLU A 182 25.90 57.29 30.05
CA GLU A 182 26.60 57.44 31.32
C GLU A 182 27.03 58.91 31.55
N ASN A 183 27.61 59.56 30.54
CA ASN A 183 27.96 60.99 30.58
C ASN A 183 26.76 61.95 30.70
N LEU A 184 25.54 61.50 30.36
CA LEU A 184 24.31 62.27 30.56
C LEU A 184 23.71 62.08 31.96
N SER A 185 24.09 61.01 32.67
CA SER A 185 23.64 60.72 34.03
C SER A 185 24.52 61.38 35.10
N ASP A 186 25.78 61.71 34.77
CA ASP A 186 26.74 62.37 35.68
C ASP A 186 26.72 63.91 35.60
N LYS A 187 25.81 64.50 34.82
CA LYS A 187 25.56 65.95 34.73
C LYS A 187 24.23 66.31 35.37
#